data_AF-A0A9N9TPP2-F1
#
_entry.id   AF-A0A9N9TPP2-F1
#
_cell.length_a   1.000
_cell.length_b   1.000
_cell.length_c   1.000
_cell.angle_alpha   90.00
_cell.angle_beta   90.00
_cell.angle_gamma   90.00
#
_symmetry.space_group_name_H-M   'P 1'
#
loop_
_entity.id
_entity.type
_entity.pdbx_description
1 polymer ?
#
loop_
_entity_poly.entity_id
_entity_poly.type
_entity_poly.pdbx_seq_one_letter_code
_entity_poly.pdbx_strand_id
1 'polypeptide(L)'
;MDFERLNMSSDEDPLETEVQNTRKKKTILGGAVLGAVLGACVVATVTCVAVLPKDKSGDDNDYCEVIITNRLSPLLIEPGTTTLMYPAPGSNAIRFSSEQSVEFACPGKKVKVFDEVLDNSIVSAVCRKDGSFLIKNFAGFVKWESISCSSISGPIIRKWKNEDLGDDFKENCFKEGTTMGSIGFYLNQTRYLNAIDICFNTKTGLALYSRYDLHASVHDRVPNVGNPSFQIDNFFNSKGILDNALYLTKNIRVIINQILGLDSKDLTYINDKMFINKGHLAPKADFYYAPMQLATYRYINVAPQWESFNGGNWNDIEISVRNYAFDNKVDLKIWTGSYGIASLPNKKKLSTNIYLYATKKVKLFPVPEIFWKLVYDPKKQKAVVLIGHNNPYEDIRKPVYCNKDVKLSWLKWDANNVQKGYSYACDYNDVKLKQTITYLPDIPVKELL
;
A
#
# COMPACT_ATOMS: atom_id res chain seq x y z
N MET A 1 5.64 -12.18 -43.73
CA MET A 1 4.71 -13.26 -44.09
C MET A 1 3.73 -13.39 -42.94
N ASP A 2 2.55 -12.85 -43.20
CA ASP A 2 1.25 -12.98 -42.54
C ASP A 2 1.19 -13.42 -41.07
N PHE A 3 0.88 -12.45 -40.20
CA PHE A 3 0.28 -12.69 -38.90
C PHE A 3 -1.24 -12.69 -39.06
N GLU A 4 -1.84 -13.86 -39.10
CA GLU A 4 -3.29 -14.01 -38.94
C GLU A 4 -3.70 -13.59 -37.52
N ARG A 5 -4.66 -12.66 -37.47
CA ARG A 5 -5.38 -12.28 -36.25
C ARG A 5 -6.25 -13.45 -35.80
N LEU A 6 -5.90 -14.06 -34.69
CA LEU A 6 -6.85 -14.90 -33.95
C LEU A 6 -7.68 -13.98 -33.05
N ASN A 7 -8.92 -13.73 -33.49
CA ASN A 7 -10.03 -13.36 -32.63
C ASN A 7 -10.28 -14.53 -31.66
N MET A 8 -10.19 -14.28 -30.35
CA MET A 8 -10.74 -15.19 -29.34
C MET A 8 -11.58 -14.39 -28.35
N SER A 9 -12.79 -14.91 -28.17
CA SER A 9 -13.89 -14.40 -27.37
C SER A 9 -13.51 -14.22 -25.91
N SER A 10 -14.09 -13.19 -25.33
CA SER A 10 -14.20 -12.97 -23.89
C SER A 10 -15.13 -14.02 -23.29
N ASP A 11 -14.56 -15.09 -22.75
CA ASP A 11 -15.26 -15.92 -21.78
C ASP A 11 -14.81 -15.48 -20.38
N GLU A 12 -15.77 -14.92 -19.64
CA GLU A 12 -15.70 -14.64 -18.22
C GLU A 12 -15.52 -15.94 -17.45
N ASP A 13 -14.56 -15.99 -16.52
CA ASP A 13 -14.40 -17.10 -15.58
C ASP A 13 -14.49 -16.55 -14.15
N PRO A 14 -15.50 -16.95 -13.34
CA PRO A 14 -15.75 -16.41 -12.02
C PRO A 14 -15.19 -17.36 -10.94
N LEU A 15 -14.15 -16.94 -10.21
CA LEU A 15 -13.70 -17.62 -8.99
C LEU A 15 -13.24 -16.59 -7.94
N GLU A 16 -14.20 -15.89 -7.34
CA GLU A 16 -14.03 -15.29 -6.01
C GLU A 16 -14.69 -16.21 -4.98
N THR A 17 -13.89 -16.82 -4.11
CA THR A 17 -14.40 -17.61 -2.98
C THR A 17 -14.46 -16.72 -1.73
N GLU A 18 -15.68 -16.39 -1.35
CA GLU A 18 -16.04 -15.63 -0.15
C GLU A 18 -15.96 -16.55 1.08
N VAL A 19 -15.05 -16.27 2.01
CA VAL A 19 -14.98 -16.95 3.31
C VAL A 19 -15.96 -16.28 4.27
N GLN A 20 -17.18 -16.81 4.35
CA GLN A 20 -18.17 -16.38 5.35
C GLN A 20 -17.91 -17.03 6.71
N ASN A 21 -17.69 -16.17 7.70
CA ASN A 21 -17.43 -16.52 9.10
C ASN A 21 -18.77 -16.62 9.86
N THR A 22 -19.25 -17.84 10.13
CA THR A 22 -20.50 -18.08 10.87
C THR A 22 -20.25 -18.11 12.38
N ARG A 23 -20.61 -17.04 13.11
CA ARG A 23 -20.73 -17.05 14.58
C ARG A 23 -22.13 -17.54 15.00
N LYS A 24 -22.21 -18.75 15.54
CA LYS A 24 -23.38 -19.29 16.25
C LYS A 24 -23.67 -18.49 17.53
N LYS A 25 -24.83 -17.85 17.63
CA LYS A 25 -25.41 -17.35 18.89
C LYS A 25 -26.07 -18.52 19.62
N LYS A 26 -25.65 -18.79 20.86
CA LYS A 26 -26.34 -19.68 21.80
C LYS A 26 -27.41 -18.89 22.55
N THR A 27 -28.66 -19.32 22.39
CA THR A 27 -29.82 -18.91 23.20
C THR A 27 -29.78 -19.66 24.53
N ILE A 28 -29.93 -18.95 25.66
CA ILE A 28 -30.22 -19.54 26.97
C ILE A 28 -31.63 -19.08 27.36
N LEU A 29 -32.54 -20.05 27.47
CA LEU A 29 -33.86 -19.95 28.07
C LEU A 29 -33.73 -20.25 29.57
N GLY A 30 -34.53 -19.59 30.42
CA GLY A 30 -34.85 -20.14 31.73
C GLY A 30 -35.38 -19.14 32.76
N GLY A 31 -36.68 -19.25 33.07
CA GLY A 31 -37.18 -19.05 34.43
C GLY A 31 -38.07 -17.82 34.68
N ALA A 32 -39.37 -17.97 34.42
CA ALA A 32 -40.42 -17.15 35.01
C ALA A 32 -40.87 -17.74 36.36
N VAL A 33 -41.09 -16.89 37.36
CA VAL A 33 -41.87 -17.24 38.57
C VAL A 33 -42.95 -16.18 38.75
N LEU A 34 -44.21 -16.64 38.70
CA LEU A 34 -45.44 -15.91 39.00
C LEU A 34 -45.55 -15.66 40.51
N GLY A 35 -45.96 -14.44 40.88
CA GLY A 35 -46.52 -14.13 42.20
C GLY A 35 -47.64 -13.11 42.03
N ALA A 36 -48.89 -13.56 42.22
CA ALA A 36 -50.09 -12.75 42.15
C ALA A 36 -50.48 -12.22 43.54
N VAL A 37 -50.84 -10.93 43.65
CA VAL A 37 -51.73 -10.40 44.70
C VAL A 37 -52.63 -9.33 44.10
N LEU A 38 -53.94 -9.52 44.27
CA LEU A 38 -55.04 -8.64 43.91
C LEU A 38 -55.16 -7.43 44.85
N GLY A 39 -55.58 -6.27 44.32
CA GLY A 39 -56.01 -5.13 45.14
C GLY A 39 -56.48 -3.91 44.34
N ALA A 40 -57.79 -3.87 44.05
CA ALA A 40 -58.70 -2.73 43.86
C ALA A 40 -58.33 -1.50 42.98
N CYS A 41 -59.24 -1.20 42.05
CA CYS A 41 -59.30 -0.01 41.19
C CYS A 41 -59.38 1.34 41.93
N VAL A 42 -58.61 2.31 41.44
CA VAL A 42 -59.10 3.69 41.21
C VAL A 42 -58.57 4.15 39.86
N VAL A 43 -59.48 4.50 38.96
CA VAL A 43 -59.20 5.01 37.62
C VAL A 43 -58.77 6.47 37.73
N ALA A 44 -57.50 6.75 37.49
CA ALA A 44 -57.01 8.06 37.09
C ALA A 44 -56.00 7.84 35.97
N THR A 45 -56.43 8.03 34.73
CA THR A 45 -55.55 8.01 33.56
C THR A 45 -54.65 9.23 33.57
N VAL A 46 -53.48 9.10 34.21
CA VAL A 46 -52.32 9.96 33.94
C VAL A 46 -51.36 9.12 33.11
N THR A 47 -51.34 9.38 31.80
CA THR A 47 -50.32 8.87 30.90
C THR A 47 -49.00 9.52 31.29
N CYS A 48 -48.24 8.89 32.19
CA CYS A 48 -46.82 9.17 32.33
C CYS A 48 -46.14 8.68 31.06
N VAL A 49 -45.99 9.57 30.08
CA VAL A 49 -44.98 9.40 29.03
C VAL A 49 -43.65 9.40 29.77
N ALA A 50 -43.02 8.23 29.89
CA ALA A 50 -41.61 8.14 30.20
C ALA A 50 -40.86 8.81 29.04
N VAL A 51 -40.64 10.12 29.18
CA VAL A 51 -39.60 10.81 28.42
C VAL A 51 -38.31 10.20 28.95
N LEU A 52 -37.82 9.18 28.24
CA LEU A 52 -36.41 8.82 28.33
C LEU A 52 -35.64 10.13 28.18
N PRO A 53 -34.73 10.49 29.11
CA PRO A 53 -33.88 11.63 28.86
C PRO A 53 -33.23 11.37 27.51
N LYS A 54 -33.50 12.26 26.54
CA LYS A 54 -32.58 12.41 25.41
C LYS A 54 -31.23 12.57 26.08
N ASP A 55 -30.33 11.63 25.86
CA ASP A 55 -28.90 11.85 26.06
C ASP A 55 -28.56 13.06 25.19
N LYS A 56 -28.72 14.24 25.77
CA LYS A 56 -27.99 15.44 25.40
C LYS A 56 -26.62 15.29 26.06
N SER A 57 -25.83 14.32 25.64
CA SER A 57 -24.40 14.51 25.56
C SER A 57 -24.14 15.20 24.21
N GLY A 58 -24.61 16.44 24.11
CA GLY A 58 -23.95 17.39 23.23
C GLY A 58 -22.60 17.62 23.89
N ASP A 59 -21.63 16.81 23.52
CA ASP A 59 -20.26 16.98 23.95
C ASP A 59 -19.85 18.36 23.41
N ASP A 60 -19.79 19.35 24.29
CA ASP A 60 -19.44 20.75 24.01
C ASP A 60 -17.92 20.81 23.74
N ASN A 61 -17.51 20.03 22.75
CA ASN A 61 -16.13 19.83 22.37
C ASN A 61 -15.69 21.06 21.58
N ASP A 62 -14.82 21.88 22.17
CA ASP A 62 -14.19 23.07 21.56
C ASP A 62 -13.19 22.70 20.43
N TYR A 63 -13.51 21.66 19.66
CA TYR A 63 -12.72 21.09 18.58
C TYR A 63 -13.61 20.41 17.53
N CYS A 64 -13.09 20.31 16.31
CA CYS A 64 -13.69 19.54 15.23
C CYS A 64 -12.99 18.19 15.14
N GLU A 65 -13.76 17.13 15.01
CA GLU A 65 -13.24 15.78 14.90
C GLU A 65 -13.49 15.24 13.49
N VAL A 66 -12.47 14.63 12.91
CA VAL A 66 -12.53 13.99 11.60
C VAL A 66 -12.08 12.54 11.72
N ILE A 67 -13.00 11.62 11.43
CA ILE A 67 -12.71 10.19 11.29
C ILE A 67 -12.90 9.81 9.83
N ILE A 68 -11.83 9.34 9.19
CA ILE A 68 -11.83 9.05 7.75
C ILE A 68 -12.19 7.57 7.54
N THR A 69 -13.45 7.31 7.24
CA THR A 69 -13.96 5.95 6.98
C THR A 69 -14.39 5.71 5.54
N ASN A 70 -14.58 6.78 4.76
CA ASN A 70 -15.10 6.72 3.41
C ASN A 70 -13.98 6.87 2.37
N ARG A 71 -13.97 6.03 1.34
CA ARG A 71 -13.02 6.11 0.22
C ARG A 71 -13.12 7.42 -0.59
N LEU A 72 -14.26 8.11 -0.51
CA LEU A 72 -14.49 9.41 -1.16
C LEU A 72 -14.16 10.59 -0.25
N SER A 73 -13.63 10.37 0.96
CA SER A 73 -13.22 11.49 1.82
C SER A 73 -12.09 12.31 1.16
N PRO A 74 -12.12 13.65 1.27
CA PRO A 74 -11.02 14.49 0.82
C PRO A 74 -9.73 14.17 1.58
N LEU A 75 -8.60 14.48 0.95
CA LEU A 75 -7.32 14.56 1.64
C LEU A 75 -7.36 15.77 2.60
N LEU A 76 -6.86 15.60 3.81
CA LEU A 76 -6.70 16.71 4.75
C LEU A 76 -5.27 17.24 4.65
N ILE A 77 -5.12 18.50 4.24
CA ILE A 77 -3.83 19.13 3.96
C ILE A 77 -3.64 20.32 4.88
N GLU A 78 -2.43 20.47 5.43
CA GLU A 78 -2.01 21.71 6.11
C GLU A 78 -2.11 22.89 5.15
N PRO A 79 -2.85 23.97 5.50
CA PRO A 79 -3.13 25.06 4.58
C PRO A 79 -1.89 25.63 3.89
N GLY A 80 -1.95 25.79 2.57
CA GLY A 80 -0.85 26.30 1.75
C GLY A 80 0.33 25.34 1.53
N THR A 81 0.32 24.14 2.10
CA THR A 81 1.44 23.18 2.02
C THR A 81 1.12 21.95 1.16
N THR A 82 2.01 20.95 1.18
CA THR A 82 1.77 19.59 0.69
C THR A 82 1.80 18.56 1.83
N THR A 83 1.67 19.00 3.08
CA THR A 83 1.71 18.11 4.25
C THR A 83 0.32 17.55 4.50
N LEU A 84 0.21 16.22 4.51
CA LEU A 84 -1.02 15.55 4.92
C LEU A 84 -1.12 15.54 6.43
N MET A 85 -2.34 15.71 6.91
CA MET A 85 -2.65 15.53 8.31
C MET A 85 -3.00 14.07 8.58
N TYR A 86 -2.65 13.57 9.75
CA TYR A 86 -2.95 12.21 10.19
C TYR A 86 -3.43 12.25 11.64
N PRO A 87 -4.13 11.20 12.10
CA PRO A 87 -4.44 11.07 13.51
C PRO A 87 -3.16 11.05 14.35
N ALA A 88 -3.25 11.60 15.56
CA ALA A 88 -2.17 11.43 16.54
C ALA A 88 -1.98 9.93 16.84
N PRO A 89 -0.75 9.46 17.11
CA PRO A 89 -0.51 8.04 17.36
C PRO A 89 -1.36 7.46 18.51
N GLY A 90 -2.16 6.44 18.20
CA GLY A 90 -3.12 5.82 19.13
C GLY A 90 -4.52 6.45 19.12
N SER A 91 -4.77 7.41 18.23
CA SER A 91 -6.10 7.95 17.92
C SER A 91 -6.53 7.50 16.52
N ASN A 92 -7.82 7.25 16.33
CA ASN A 92 -8.42 7.03 15.01
C ASN A 92 -9.02 8.32 14.42
N ALA A 93 -8.93 9.43 15.16
CA ALA A 93 -9.51 10.71 14.80
C ALA A 93 -8.45 11.81 14.68
N ILE A 94 -8.64 12.68 13.70
CA ILE A 94 -7.90 13.93 13.50
C ILE A 94 -8.69 15.03 14.17
N ARG A 95 -8.09 15.73 15.14
CA ARG A 95 -8.74 16.80 15.89
C ARG A 95 -8.16 18.15 15.53
N PHE A 96 -9.07 19.10 15.33
CA PHE A 96 -8.77 20.48 15.00
C PHE A 96 -9.23 21.36 16.14
N SER A 97 -8.34 22.15 16.74
CA SER A 97 -8.72 23.13 17.74
C SER A 97 -9.64 24.19 17.11
N SER A 98 -10.50 24.84 17.88
CA SER A 98 -11.26 25.99 17.36
C SER A 98 -10.34 27.01 16.68
N GLU A 99 -10.80 27.59 15.58
CA GLU A 99 -10.06 28.48 14.68
C GLU A 99 -8.89 27.85 13.90
N GLN A 100 -8.59 26.56 14.12
CA GLN A 100 -7.59 25.86 13.32
C GLN A 100 -8.09 25.66 11.89
N SER A 101 -7.22 25.95 10.92
CA SER A 101 -7.51 25.84 9.49
C SER A 101 -7.05 24.50 8.91
N VAL A 102 -7.79 24.01 7.92
CA VAL A 102 -7.47 22.80 7.12
C VAL A 102 -7.87 23.01 5.67
N GLU A 103 -7.16 22.39 4.74
CA GLU A 103 -7.59 22.28 3.36
C GLU A 103 -8.19 20.90 3.08
N PHE A 104 -9.43 20.87 2.59
CA PHE A 104 -10.05 19.67 2.06
C PHE A 104 -9.75 19.59 0.57
N ALA A 105 -8.98 18.58 0.17
CA ALA A 105 -8.50 18.44 -1.20
C ALA A 105 -9.04 17.17 -1.87
N CYS A 106 -9.58 17.35 -3.07
CA CYS A 106 -10.02 16.33 -4.01
C CYS A 106 -9.26 16.46 -5.34
N PRO A 107 -7.95 16.12 -5.39
CA PRO A 107 -7.11 16.33 -6.56
C PRO A 107 -7.69 15.76 -7.86
N GLY A 108 -7.69 16.57 -8.92
CA GLY A 108 -8.26 16.24 -10.22
C GLY A 108 -9.79 16.07 -10.24
N LYS A 109 -10.46 16.24 -9.09
CA LYS A 109 -11.90 16.12 -8.86
C LYS A 109 -12.41 17.40 -8.19
N LYS A 110 -13.67 17.40 -7.72
CA LYS A 110 -14.29 18.53 -7.04
C LYS A 110 -14.68 18.15 -5.62
N VAL A 111 -14.59 19.11 -4.69
CA VAL A 111 -15.12 18.95 -3.34
C VAL A 111 -16.65 19.03 -3.41
N LYS A 112 -17.32 18.17 -2.67
CA LYS A 112 -18.78 18.07 -2.57
C LYS A 112 -19.17 18.27 -1.10
N VAL A 113 -20.15 19.14 -0.87
CA VAL A 113 -20.72 19.41 0.45
C VAL A 113 -22.22 19.12 0.39
N PHE A 114 -22.69 18.17 1.19
CA PHE A 114 -23.99 17.51 1.01
C PHE A 114 -24.12 16.90 -0.38
N ASP A 115 -24.92 17.51 -1.27
CA ASP A 115 -25.08 17.15 -2.68
C ASP A 115 -24.59 18.24 -3.65
N GLU A 116 -24.12 19.37 -3.12
CA GLU A 116 -23.59 20.47 -3.91
C GLU A 116 -22.12 20.22 -4.26
N VAL A 117 -21.81 20.27 -5.56
CA VAL A 117 -20.44 20.14 -6.05
C VAL A 117 -19.84 21.53 -6.18
N LEU A 118 -18.84 21.82 -5.37
CA LEU A 118 -18.13 23.10 -5.40
C LEU A 118 -17.18 23.17 -6.60
N ASP A 119 -16.92 24.38 -7.10
CA ASP A 119 -16.07 24.54 -8.30
C ASP A 119 -14.60 24.22 -8.08
N ASN A 120 -14.13 24.31 -6.83
CA ASN A 120 -12.73 24.11 -6.49
C ASN A 120 -12.44 22.65 -6.11
N SER A 121 -11.30 22.15 -6.58
CA SER A 121 -10.73 20.86 -6.16
C SER A 121 -10.15 20.91 -4.75
N ILE A 122 -9.94 22.10 -4.19
CA ILE A 122 -9.46 22.32 -2.83
C ILE A 122 -10.26 23.46 -2.22
N VAL A 123 -10.73 23.28 -1.00
CA VAL A 123 -11.38 24.33 -0.22
C VAL A 123 -10.72 24.48 1.15
N SER A 124 -10.52 25.72 1.58
CA SER A 124 -10.06 26.02 2.94
C SER A 124 -11.25 26.01 3.89
N ALA A 125 -11.07 25.38 5.04
CA ALA A 125 -12.05 25.29 6.10
C ALA A 125 -11.45 25.69 7.45
N VAL A 126 -12.26 26.26 8.33
CA VAL A 126 -11.86 26.66 9.69
C VAL A 126 -12.74 25.95 10.69
N CYS A 127 -12.14 25.30 11.67
CA CYS A 127 -12.86 24.63 12.74
C CYS A 127 -13.54 25.64 13.68
N ARG A 128 -14.75 25.32 14.16
CA ARG A 128 -15.54 26.10 15.12
C ARG A 128 -15.80 25.32 16.39
N LYS A 129 -16.12 26.07 17.45
CA LYS A 129 -16.38 25.57 18.81
C LYS A 129 -17.47 24.52 18.91
N ASP A 130 -18.45 24.56 18.01
CA ASP A 130 -19.55 23.59 17.97
C ASP A 130 -19.16 22.31 17.21
N GLY A 131 -17.87 22.13 16.88
CA GLY A 131 -17.32 21.02 16.11
C GLY A 131 -17.74 21.03 14.64
N SER A 132 -18.13 22.19 14.10
CA SER A 132 -18.43 22.36 12.67
C SER A 132 -17.28 23.06 11.94
N PHE A 133 -17.26 22.92 10.61
CA PHE A 133 -16.32 23.61 9.74
C PHE A 133 -17.02 24.76 9.01
N LEU A 134 -16.41 25.95 9.05
CA LEU A 134 -16.73 27.04 8.12
C LEU A 134 -15.87 26.89 6.87
N ILE A 135 -16.49 26.57 5.74
CA ILE A 135 -15.81 26.45 4.44
C ILE A 135 -15.82 27.81 3.72
N LYS A 136 -14.68 28.25 3.22
CA LYS A 136 -14.56 29.51 2.46
C LYS A 136 -15.46 29.48 1.22
N ASN A 137 -16.24 30.53 1.02
CA ASN A 137 -17.19 30.71 -0.08
C ASN A 137 -18.35 29.68 -0.12
N PHE A 138 -18.62 29.00 1.00
CA PHE A 138 -19.82 28.18 1.17
C PHE A 138 -20.70 28.82 2.25
N ALA A 139 -22.01 28.85 2.02
CA ALA A 139 -22.95 29.46 2.96
C ALA A 139 -23.25 28.49 4.11
N GLY A 140 -22.81 28.84 5.33
CA GLY A 140 -23.15 28.11 6.55
C GLY A 140 -22.01 27.25 7.12
N PHE A 141 -22.35 26.51 8.17
CA PHE A 141 -21.45 25.62 8.90
C PHE A 141 -21.78 24.17 8.58
N VAL A 142 -20.74 23.35 8.39
CA VAL A 142 -20.92 21.96 7.95
C VAL A 142 -20.15 20.98 8.82
N LYS A 143 -20.74 19.80 9.01
CA LYS A 143 -20.09 18.69 9.71
C LYS A 143 -19.27 17.85 8.74
N TRP A 144 -18.22 17.19 9.22
CA TRP A 144 -17.30 16.40 8.39
C TRP A 144 -18.03 15.38 7.50
N GLU A 145 -19.08 14.74 8.03
CA GLU A 145 -19.86 13.69 7.36
C GLU A 145 -20.56 14.17 6.09
N SER A 146 -20.75 15.48 5.94
CA SER A 146 -21.32 16.09 4.75
C SER A 146 -20.30 16.37 3.64
N ILE A 147 -19.00 16.20 3.90
CA ILE A 147 -17.92 16.59 2.99
C ILE A 147 -17.34 15.35 2.31
N SER A 148 -17.27 15.37 0.99
CA SER A 148 -16.73 14.28 0.17
C SER A 148 -16.10 14.81 -1.12
N CYS A 149 -15.45 13.94 -1.88
CA CYS A 149 -15.05 14.18 -3.25
C CYS A 149 -16.13 13.67 -4.21
N SER A 150 -16.31 14.38 -5.34
CA SER A 150 -17.26 13.98 -6.39
C SER A 150 -16.97 12.60 -6.99
N SER A 151 -15.71 12.16 -6.96
CA SER A 151 -15.28 10.80 -7.22
C SER A 151 -13.87 10.59 -6.64
N ILE A 152 -13.36 9.36 -6.71
CA ILE A 152 -12.02 9.02 -6.24
C ILE A 152 -10.95 9.81 -7.00
N SER A 153 -9.99 10.40 -6.29
CA SER A 153 -8.82 11.06 -6.89
C SER A 153 -7.85 10.02 -7.43
N GLY A 154 -7.53 10.13 -8.72
CA GLY A 154 -6.53 9.29 -9.38
C GLY A 154 -5.14 9.89 -9.26
N PRO A 155 -4.09 9.07 -9.06
CA PRO A 155 -2.72 9.57 -8.97
C PRO A 155 -2.20 9.99 -10.36
N ILE A 156 -1.19 10.84 -10.34
CA ILE A 156 -0.48 11.34 -11.50
C ILE A 156 1.00 11.02 -11.33
N ILE A 157 1.61 10.57 -12.43
CA ILE A 157 3.02 10.24 -12.49
C ILE A 157 3.82 11.44 -13.00
N ARG A 158 4.90 11.77 -12.30
CA ARG A 158 5.85 12.80 -12.72
C ARG A 158 7.24 12.18 -12.87
N LYS A 159 7.88 12.38 -14.02
CA LYS A 159 9.32 12.13 -14.18
C LYS A 159 10.07 13.28 -13.54
N TRP A 160 11.05 12.99 -12.70
CA TRP A 160 11.90 14.01 -12.12
C TRP A 160 12.94 14.43 -13.15
N LYS A 161 13.18 15.74 -13.25
CA LYS A 161 14.41 16.24 -13.85
C LYS A 161 15.49 16.29 -12.76
N ASN A 162 16.76 16.27 -13.16
CA ASN A 162 17.87 16.37 -12.20
C ASN A 162 17.78 17.65 -11.34
N GLU A 163 17.18 18.71 -11.89
CA GLU A 163 16.98 20.01 -11.24
C GLU A 163 15.86 20.01 -10.19
N ASP A 164 14.97 19.00 -10.18
CA ASP A 164 13.83 18.89 -9.27
C ASP A 164 14.18 18.18 -7.95
N LEU A 165 15.43 17.74 -7.78
CA LEU A 165 15.89 16.93 -6.65
C LEU A 165 16.33 17.83 -5.49
N GLY A 166 15.68 17.70 -4.34
CA GLY A 166 16.23 18.20 -3.08
C GLY A 166 17.42 17.36 -2.60
N ASP A 167 18.17 17.87 -1.62
CA ASP A 167 19.41 17.26 -1.08
C ASP A 167 19.23 15.82 -0.55
N ASP A 168 17.98 15.41 -0.25
CA ASP A 168 17.60 14.05 0.17
C ASP A 168 17.75 12.98 -0.94
N PHE A 169 17.97 13.37 -2.19
CA PHE A 169 18.12 12.46 -3.32
C PHE A 169 19.53 12.51 -3.90
N LYS A 170 20.46 11.75 -3.32
CA LYS A 170 21.76 11.53 -3.97
C LYS A 170 21.67 10.53 -5.14
N GLU A 171 22.19 10.97 -6.29
CA GLU A 171 22.74 10.36 -7.52
C GLU A 171 22.51 8.88 -7.93
N ASN A 172 22.18 7.95 -7.04
CA ASN A 172 22.23 6.51 -7.35
C ASN A 172 21.20 6.06 -8.40
N CYS A 173 20.11 6.82 -8.59
CA CYS A 173 19.08 6.58 -9.60
C CYS A 173 19.22 7.42 -10.89
N PHE A 174 20.35 8.09 -11.06
CA PHE A 174 20.62 8.90 -12.27
C PHE A 174 21.70 8.28 -13.15
N LYS A 175 22.01 7.00 -12.91
CA LYS A 175 22.92 6.22 -13.77
C LYS A 175 22.25 5.92 -15.11
N GLU A 176 23.07 5.76 -16.14
CA GLU A 176 22.59 5.49 -17.50
C GLU A 176 21.64 4.27 -17.54
N GLY A 177 20.41 4.49 -18.02
CA GLY A 177 19.36 3.45 -18.06
C GLY A 177 18.42 3.42 -16.85
N THR A 178 18.55 4.38 -15.94
CA THR A 178 17.57 4.61 -14.85
C THR A 178 16.85 5.94 -14.99
N THR A 179 15.69 6.08 -14.35
CA THR A 179 14.89 7.30 -14.34
C THR A 179 14.16 7.40 -13.01
N MET A 180 14.30 8.54 -12.34
CA MET A 180 13.54 8.86 -11.14
C MET A 180 12.13 9.37 -11.48
N GLY A 181 11.16 8.93 -10.71
CA GLY A 181 9.76 9.32 -10.84
C GLY A 181 9.07 9.46 -9.50
N SER A 182 7.90 10.10 -9.51
CA SER A 182 6.98 10.09 -8.38
C SER A 182 5.57 9.74 -8.81
N ILE A 183 4.85 9.07 -7.92
CA ILE A 183 3.42 8.85 -7.92
C ILE A 183 2.82 9.80 -6.88
N GLY A 184 1.83 10.61 -7.27
CA GLY A 184 1.29 11.63 -6.38
C GLY A 184 0.10 12.37 -6.98
N PHE A 185 -0.20 13.57 -6.50
CA PHE A 185 -1.39 14.33 -6.87
C PHE A 185 -1.08 15.81 -7.02
N TYR A 186 -1.52 16.43 -8.13
CA TYR A 186 -1.52 17.89 -8.22
C TYR A 186 -2.66 18.44 -7.38
N LEU A 187 -2.31 19.13 -6.29
CA LEU A 187 -3.25 19.87 -5.47
C LEU A 187 -3.73 21.12 -6.24
N ASN A 188 -2.79 21.79 -6.89
CA ASN A 188 -3.03 22.88 -7.85
C ASN A 188 -1.86 22.92 -8.85
N GLN A 189 -1.74 24.01 -9.62
CA GLN A 189 -0.70 24.16 -10.64
C GLN A 189 0.74 24.14 -10.11
N THR A 190 0.96 24.48 -8.84
CA THR A 190 2.30 24.62 -8.24
C THR A 190 2.58 23.61 -7.11
N ARG A 191 1.53 23.08 -6.46
CA ARG A 191 1.65 22.13 -5.35
C ARG A 191 1.40 20.70 -5.83
N TYR A 192 2.46 19.90 -5.80
CA TYR A 192 2.41 18.46 -6.05
C TYR A 192 2.60 17.69 -4.75
N LEU A 193 1.55 16.99 -4.33
CA LEU A 193 1.59 16.08 -3.19
C LEU A 193 2.21 14.75 -3.61
N ASN A 194 3.43 14.47 -3.16
CA ASN A 194 4.11 13.22 -3.41
C ASN A 194 3.57 12.09 -2.51
N ALA A 195 3.46 10.88 -3.05
CA ALA A 195 3.09 9.69 -2.27
C ALA A 195 4.17 8.60 -2.32
N ILE A 196 4.75 8.36 -3.50
CA ILE A 196 5.76 7.32 -3.71
C ILE A 196 6.81 7.84 -4.69
N ASP A 197 8.08 7.77 -4.34
CA ASP A 197 9.18 7.97 -5.28
C ASP A 197 9.66 6.63 -5.83
N ILE A 198 10.06 6.60 -7.09
CA ILE A 198 10.44 5.37 -7.78
C ILE A 198 11.72 5.57 -8.55
N CYS A 199 12.69 4.73 -8.25
CA CYS A 199 13.87 4.58 -9.08
C CYS A 199 13.66 3.49 -10.12
N PHE A 200 13.42 3.86 -11.38
CA PHE A 200 13.01 2.91 -12.41
C PHE A 200 14.13 2.59 -13.41
N ASN A 201 14.43 1.30 -13.63
CA ASN A 201 15.37 0.84 -14.64
C ASN A 201 14.64 0.60 -15.97
N THR A 202 14.80 1.54 -16.91
CA THR A 202 14.11 1.52 -18.20
C THR A 202 14.64 0.46 -19.16
N LYS A 203 15.86 -0.06 -18.94
CA LYS A 203 16.47 -1.13 -19.74
C LYS A 203 15.87 -2.51 -19.41
N THR A 204 15.56 -2.77 -18.14
CA THR A 204 15.00 -4.06 -17.68
C THR A 204 13.48 -4.04 -17.50
N GLY A 205 12.90 -2.85 -17.32
CA GLY A 205 11.48 -2.69 -17.05
C GLY A 205 11.08 -2.93 -15.60
N LEU A 206 11.99 -2.79 -14.64
CA LEU A 206 11.73 -2.92 -13.20
C LEU A 206 12.18 -1.70 -12.42
N ALA A 207 11.52 -1.44 -11.29
CA ALA A 207 12.06 -0.53 -10.31
C ALA A 207 13.26 -1.15 -9.55
N LEU A 208 14.32 -0.37 -9.40
CA LEU A 208 15.39 -0.67 -8.44
C LEU A 208 14.85 -0.54 -7.02
N TYR A 209 14.05 0.50 -6.76
CA TYR A 209 13.30 0.68 -5.52
C TYR A 209 12.11 1.64 -5.68
N SER A 210 11.16 1.52 -4.75
CA SER A 210 10.19 2.56 -4.39
C SER A 210 10.51 3.10 -2.99
N ARG A 211 10.23 4.38 -2.74
CA ARG A 211 10.38 5.06 -1.45
C ARG A 211 9.07 5.72 -1.05
N TYR A 212 8.68 5.62 0.22
CA TYR A 212 7.49 6.26 0.77
C TYR A 212 7.62 6.45 2.29
N ASP A 213 6.77 7.30 2.85
CA ASP A 213 6.65 7.50 4.29
C ASP A 213 5.52 6.62 4.84
N LEU A 214 5.84 5.82 5.87
CA LEU A 214 4.91 4.99 6.62
C LEU A 214 4.57 5.70 7.94
N HIS A 215 3.33 6.16 8.07
CA HIS A 215 2.88 6.90 9.25
C HIS A 215 2.50 5.97 10.41
N ALA A 216 2.73 6.40 11.65
CA ALA A 216 2.40 5.64 12.85
C ALA A 216 0.91 5.26 12.97
N SER A 217 0.01 5.97 12.29
CA SER A 217 -1.43 5.73 12.28
C SER A 217 -1.89 4.74 11.20
N VAL A 218 -0.99 3.98 10.57
CA VAL A 218 -1.29 3.08 9.43
C VAL A 218 -2.37 2.02 9.73
N HIS A 219 -2.57 1.64 10.99
CA HIS A 219 -3.64 0.71 11.37
C HIS A 219 -5.04 1.31 11.27
N ASP A 220 -5.15 2.63 11.40
CA ASP A 220 -6.40 3.39 11.28
C ASP A 220 -6.69 3.86 9.85
N ARG A 221 -5.96 3.32 8.86
CA ARG A 221 -6.16 3.63 7.44
C ARG A 221 -7.60 3.37 7.00
N VAL A 222 -8.02 4.08 5.94
CA VAL A 222 -9.36 3.92 5.38
C VAL A 222 -9.62 2.45 5.01
N PRO A 223 -10.65 1.81 5.60
CA PRO A 223 -10.94 0.39 5.35
C PRO A 223 -11.66 0.20 4.01
N ASN A 224 -11.75 -1.06 3.56
CA ASN A 224 -12.59 -1.48 2.42
C ASN A 224 -12.35 -0.70 1.10
N VAL A 225 -11.15 -0.15 0.92
CA VAL A 225 -10.72 0.36 -0.39
C VAL A 225 -10.57 -0.85 -1.32
N GLY A 226 -11.07 -0.78 -2.54
CA GLY A 226 -10.99 -1.87 -3.52
C GLY A 226 -9.55 -2.11 -4.04
N ASN A 227 -9.36 -3.20 -4.78
CA ASN A 227 -8.11 -3.50 -5.48
C ASN A 227 -8.33 -3.30 -6.99
N PRO A 228 -7.95 -2.14 -7.57
CA PRO A 228 -8.15 -1.91 -9.00
C PRO A 228 -7.14 -2.70 -9.85
N SER A 229 -7.37 -2.75 -11.16
CA SER A 229 -6.36 -3.20 -12.12
C SER A 229 -5.15 -2.26 -12.11
N PHE A 230 -3.96 -2.83 -12.27
CA PHE A 230 -2.72 -2.06 -12.40
C PHE A 230 -2.72 -1.24 -13.68
N GLN A 231 -2.22 -0.01 -13.60
CA GLN A 231 -2.08 0.88 -14.74
C GLN A 231 -0.64 0.91 -15.25
N ILE A 232 -0.48 0.92 -16.56
CA ILE A 232 0.82 1.04 -17.24
C ILE A 232 1.11 2.53 -17.43
N ASP A 233 2.32 2.95 -17.02
CA ASP A 233 2.72 4.37 -16.99
C ASP A 233 3.75 4.70 -18.09
N ASN A 234 3.89 5.98 -18.43
CA ASN A 234 4.79 6.46 -19.51
C ASN A 234 6.31 6.37 -19.18
N PHE A 235 6.70 5.53 -18.22
CA PHE A 235 8.09 5.22 -17.85
C PHE A 235 8.68 4.10 -18.69
N PHE A 236 7.82 3.20 -19.15
CA PHE A 236 8.24 2.11 -19.99
C PHE A 236 8.50 2.65 -21.40
N ASN A 237 9.74 2.52 -21.88
CA ASN A 237 10.05 2.68 -23.30
C ASN A 237 9.63 1.43 -24.11
N SER A 238 8.54 0.79 -23.69
CA SER A 238 8.08 -0.47 -24.26
C SER A 238 7.36 -0.17 -25.55
N LYS A 239 7.91 -0.64 -26.67
CA LYS A 239 7.33 -0.66 -28.02
C LYS A 239 6.06 -1.54 -28.11
N GLY A 240 5.11 -1.42 -27.17
CA GLY A 240 3.90 -2.25 -27.06
C GLY A 240 4.10 -3.63 -26.40
N ILE A 241 5.18 -3.85 -25.64
CA ILE A 241 5.49 -5.15 -25.01
C ILE A 241 4.74 -5.36 -23.67
N LEU A 242 4.34 -4.28 -23.02
CA LEU A 242 3.58 -4.35 -21.77
C LEU A 242 2.09 -4.30 -22.05
N ASP A 243 1.42 -5.39 -21.72
CA ASP A 243 -0.02 -5.44 -21.57
C ASP A 243 -0.37 -6.20 -20.26
N ASN A 244 -1.67 -6.26 -19.95
CA ASN A 244 -2.15 -7.00 -18.79
C ASN A 244 -1.93 -8.52 -18.92
N ALA A 245 -1.70 -9.03 -20.14
CA ALA A 245 -1.51 -10.44 -20.41
C ALA A 245 -0.11 -10.94 -19.98
N LEU A 246 0.87 -10.05 -19.80
CA LEU A 246 2.22 -10.39 -19.31
C LEU A 246 2.20 -11.23 -18.01
N TYR A 247 1.28 -10.92 -17.10
CA TYR A 247 1.18 -11.58 -15.79
C TYR A 247 0.15 -12.71 -15.75
N LEU A 248 -0.41 -13.14 -16.88
CA LEU A 248 -1.27 -14.32 -16.91
C LEU A 248 -0.41 -15.57 -16.69
N THR A 249 -0.78 -16.39 -15.70
CA THR A 249 -0.05 -17.63 -15.34
C THR A 249 0.23 -18.52 -16.55
N LYS A 250 -0.73 -18.63 -17.49
CA LYS A 250 -0.56 -19.38 -18.73
C LYS A 250 0.58 -18.82 -19.61
N ASN A 251 0.67 -17.49 -19.75
CA ASN A 251 1.71 -16.84 -20.54
C ASN A 251 3.07 -16.94 -19.87
N ILE A 252 3.14 -16.69 -18.56
CA ILE A 252 4.36 -16.87 -17.76
C ILE A 252 4.89 -18.30 -17.90
N ARG A 253 4.01 -19.30 -17.80
CA ARG A 253 4.36 -20.72 -17.94
C ARG A 253 5.02 -20.99 -19.29
N VAL A 254 4.39 -20.58 -20.39
CA VAL A 254 4.93 -20.78 -21.74
C VAL A 254 6.32 -20.18 -21.87
N ILE A 255 6.50 -18.93 -21.42
CA ILE A 255 7.77 -18.21 -21.53
C ILE A 255 8.86 -18.84 -20.67
N ILE A 256 8.57 -19.14 -19.40
CA ILE A 256 9.54 -19.75 -18.49
C ILE A 256 9.91 -21.17 -18.95
N ASN A 257 8.94 -21.99 -19.37
CA ASN A 257 9.23 -23.33 -19.86
C ASN A 257 10.07 -23.30 -21.14
N GLN A 258 9.82 -22.34 -22.05
CA GLN A 258 10.67 -22.12 -23.21
C GLN A 258 12.11 -21.76 -22.82
N ILE A 259 12.31 -20.88 -21.84
CA ILE A 259 13.63 -20.53 -21.31
C ILE A 259 14.34 -21.77 -20.73
N LEU A 260 13.62 -22.62 -20.01
CA LEU A 260 14.14 -23.82 -19.36
C LEU A 260 14.26 -25.04 -20.31
N GLY A 261 13.77 -24.91 -21.54
CA GLY A 261 13.75 -25.99 -22.53
C GLY A 261 12.79 -27.13 -22.20
N LEU A 262 11.75 -26.86 -21.42
CA LEU A 262 10.65 -27.77 -21.04
C LEU A 262 9.49 -27.69 -22.05
N ASP A 263 8.52 -28.61 -21.92
CA ASP A 263 7.27 -28.52 -22.68
C ASP A 263 6.48 -27.26 -22.28
N SER A 264 5.79 -26.62 -23.23
CA SER A 264 5.08 -25.36 -22.98
C SER A 264 3.94 -25.49 -21.96
N LYS A 265 3.42 -26.70 -21.73
CA LYS A 265 2.37 -27.01 -20.76
C LYS A 265 2.90 -27.62 -19.45
N ASP A 266 4.22 -27.81 -19.32
CA ASP A 266 4.84 -28.38 -18.12
C ASP A 266 4.47 -27.57 -16.86
N LEU A 267 4.09 -28.27 -15.78
CA LEU A 267 3.58 -27.71 -14.53
C LEU A 267 4.60 -27.75 -13.38
N THR A 268 5.84 -28.18 -13.65
CA THR A 268 6.90 -28.38 -12.65
C THR A 268 7.14 -27.12 -11.83
N TYR A 269 7.25 -25.96 -12.50
CA TYR A 269 7.57 -24.70 -11.83
C TYR A 269 6.41 -23.70 -11.78
N ILE A 270 5.56 -23.67 -12.81
CA ILE A 270 4.43 -22.74 -12.91
C ILE A 270 3.10 -23.50 -12.99
N ASN A 271 2.34 -23.48 -11.90
CA ASN A 271 1.05 -24.15 -11.75
C ASN A 271 0.09 -23.30 -10.90
N ASP A 272 -1.06 -23.84 -10.55
CA ASP A 272 -2.12 -23.07 -9.87
C ASP A 272 -1.75 -22.68 -8.42
N LYS A 273 -0.72 -23.31 -7.84
CA LYS A 273 -0.20 -22.98 -6.50
C LYS A 273 1.10 -22.19 -6.54
N MET A 274 1.95 -22.48 -7.53
CA MET A 274 3.25 -21.84 -7.71
C MET A 274 3.20 -21.00 -8.97
N PHE A 275 2.95 -19.71 -8.81
CA PHE A 275 2.88 -18.75 -9.92
C PHE A 275 3.47 -17.41 -9.50
N ILE A 276 3.62 -16.50 -10.45
CA ILE A 276 4.27 -15.21 -10.25
C ILE A 276 3.23 -14.10 -10.38
N ASN A 277 3.18 -13.23 -9.39
CA ASN A 277 2.29 -12.08 -9.27
C ASN A 277 3.04 -10.76 -9.41
N LYS A 278 2.24 -9.68 -9.50
CA LYS A 278 2.69 -8.29 -9.41
C LYS A 278 2.96 -7.94 -7.95
N GLY A 279 4.17 -8.21 -7.47
CA GLY A 279 4.61 -7.91 -6.11
C GLY A 279 4.81 -6.42 -5.92
N HIS A 280 4.04 -5.79 -5.02
CA HIS A 280 4.17 -4.37 -4.71
C HIS A 280 5.52 -4.05 -4.03
N LEU A 281 6.13 -2.92 -4.39
CA LEU A 281 7.26 -2.36 -3.65
C LEU A 281 6.78 -1.40 -2.55
N ALA A 282 5.88 -0.48 -2.88
CA ALA A 282 5.08 0.26 -1.91
C ALA A 282 3.68 -0.37 -1.82
N PRO A 283 3.37 -1.16 -0.77
CA PRO A 283 2.12 -1.89 -0.69
C PRO A 283 0.97 -0.98 -0.27
N LYS A 284 -0.23 -1.26 -0.80
CA LYS A 284 -1.46 -0.54 -0.48
C LYS A 284 -1.69 -0.33 1.03
N ALA A 285 -1.45 -1.38 1.81
CA ALA A 285 -1.74 -1.39 3.25
C ALA A 285 -0.88 -0.42 4.06
N ASP A 286 0.17 0.16 3.48
CA ASP A 286 1.05 1.13 4.14
C ASP A 286 0.53 2.57 4.07
N PHE A 287 -0.54 2.81 3.30
CA PHE A 287 -1.09 4.14 3.09
C PHE A 287 -2.41 4.34 3.84
N TYR A 288 -2.52 5.49 4.53
CA TYR A 288 -3.70 5.86 5.31
C TYR A 288 -4.90 6.20 4.41
N TYR A 289 -4.72 7.17 3.51
CA TYR A 289 -5.77 7.73 2.66
C TYR A 289 -6.12 6.83 1.48
N ALA A 290 -7.42 6.71 1.15
CA ALA A 290 -7.88 5.87 0.03
C ALA A 290 -7.26 6.24 -1.34
N PRO A 291 -7.14 7.53 -1.74
CA PRO A 291 -6.42 7.87 -2.98
C PRO A 291 -4.97 7.35 -2.99
N MET A 292 -4.27 7.37 -1.86
CA MET A 292 -2.89 6.90 -1.74
C MET A 292 -2.79 5.37 -1.78
N GLN A 293 -3.71 4.69 -1.12
CA GLN A 293 -3.86 3.23 -1.22
C GLN A 293 -4.04 2.78 -2.68
N LEU A 294 -4.82 3.52 -3.47
CA LEU A 294 -5.03 3.22 -4.89
C LEU A 294 -3.84 3.66 -5.76
N ALA A 295 -3.00 4.57 -5.27
CA ALA A 295 -1.83 5.05 -5.98
C ALA A 295 -0.77 3.95 -6.17
N THR A 296 -0.80 2.90 -5.36
CA THR A 296 0.17 1.80 -5.42
C THR A 296 0.03 0.90 -6.65
N TYR A 297 -1.12 0.92 -7.33
CA TYR A 297 -1.49 0.02 -8.44
C TYR A 297 -0.89 0.48 -9.77
N ARG A 298 0.43 0.61 -9.80
CA ARG A 298 1.22 1.11 -10.93
C ARG A 298 2.26 0.08 -11.32
N TYR A 299 2.41 -0.19 -12.62
CA TYR A 299 3.41 -1.17 -13.09
C TYR A 299 4.85 -0.78 -12.73
N ILE A 300 5.12 0.52 -12.56
CA ILE A 300 6.43 1.00 -12.09
C ILE A 300 6.67 0.73 -10.60
N ASN A 301 5.65 0.41 -9.82
CA ASN A 301 5.72 0.12 -8.38
C ASN A 301 5.66 -1.40 -8.08
N VAL A 302 5.90 -2.25 -9.07
CA VAL A 302 5.88 -3.71 -8.89
C VAL A 302 7.08 -4.39 -9.51
N ALA A 303 7.38 -5.59 -9.01
CA ALA A 303 8.29 -6.53 -9.65
C ALA A 303 7.69 -7.95 -9.64
N PRO A 304 8.13 -8.85 -10.54
CA PRO A 304 7.69 -10.23 -10.57
C PRO A 304 8.00 -10.95 -9.25
N GLN A 305 6.98 -11.41 -8.53
CA GLN A 305 7.16 -12.04 -7.22
C GLN A 305 6.43 -13.38 -7.18
N TRP A 306 7.10 -14.44 -6.72
CA TRP A 306 6.47 -15.73 -6.50
C TRP A 306 5.36 -15.61 -5.45
N GLU A 307 4.19 -16.18 -5.73
CA GLU A 307 3.04 -16.01 -4.85
C GLU A 307 3.27 -16.61 -3.46
N SER A 308 3.96 -17.75 -3.38
CA SER A 308 4.30 -18.35 -2.09
C SER A 308 5.18 -17.45 -1.23
N PHE A 309 6.00 -16.60 -1.84
CA PHE A 309 6.81 -15.59 -1.15
C PHE A 309 6.00 -14.32 -0.85
N ASN A 310 5.31 -13.78 -1.86
CA ASN A 310 4.46 -12.59 -1.77
C ASN A 310 3.40 -12.73 -0.67
N GLY A 311 2.57 -13.78 -0.73
CA GLY A 311 1.56 -14.09 0.29
C GLY A 311 2.10 -14.85 1.51
N GLY A 312 3.40 -15.14 1.54
CA GLY A 312 4.09 -15.84 2.62
C GLY A 312 4.89 -14.90 3.50
N ASN A 313 6.18 -15.21 3.68
CA ASN A 313 7.04 -14.49 4.62
C ASN A 313 7.23 -13.02 4.25
N TRP A 314 7.09 -12.63 2.97
CA TRP A 314 7.17 -11.22 2.59
C TRP A 314 6.00 -10.41 3.13
N ASN A 315 4.77 -10.94 3.02
CA ASN A 315 3.59 -10.31 3.63
C ASN A 315 3.72 -10.22 5.16
N ASP A 316 4.23 -11.26 5.82
CA ASP A 316 4.45 -11.24 7.28
C ASP A 316 5.48 -10.16 7.69
N ILE A 317 6.53 -9.97 6.88
CA ILE A 317 7.50 -8.88 7.05
C ILE A 317 6.81 -7.52 6.94
N GLU A 318 6.01 -7.30 5.91
CA GLU A 318 5.30 -6.03 5.71
C GLU A 318 4.32 -5.74 6.85
N ILE A 319 3.61 -6.78 7.35
CA ILE A 319 2.75 -6.67 8.53
C ILE A 319 3.58 -6.28 9.76
N SER A 320 4.72 -6.93 9.98
CA SER A 320 5.60 -6.66 11.13
C SER A 320 6.12 -5.22 11.14
N VAL A 321 6.46 -4.67 9.97
CA VAL A 321 6.91 -3.27 9.84
C VAL A 321 5.78 -2.29 10.18
N ARG A 322 4.55 -2.53 9.70
CA ARG A 322 3.37 -1.72 10.07
C ARG A 322 3.08 -1.78 11.57
N ASN A 323 3.11 -2.97 12.16
CA ASN A 323 2.94 -3.16 13.60
C ASN A 323 4.02 -2.40 14.38
N TYR A 324 5.29 -2.48 13.96
CA TYR A 324 6.38 -1.75 14.61
C TYR A 324 6.13 -0.23 14.60
N ALA A 325 5.75 0.34 13.45
CA ALA A 325 5.41 1.77 13.34
C ALA A 325 4.28 2.18 14.29
N PHE A 326 3.21 1.38 14.31
CA PHE A 326 2.03 1.62 15.14
C PHE A 326 2.33 1.49 16.65
N ASP A 327 2.89 0.35 17.06
CA ASP A 327 3.15 0.03 18.47
C ASP A 327 4.17 1.00 19.11
N ASN A 328 5.15 1.45 18.33
CA ASN A 328 6.18 2.38 18.79
C ASN A 328 5.85 3.85 18.51
N LYS A 329 4.67 4.13 17.91
CA LYS A 329 4.20 5.49 17.60
C LYS A 329 5.22 6.30 16.80
N VAL A 330 5.81 5.67 15.79
CA VAL A 330 6.92 6.23 15.00
C VAL A 330 6.60 6.24 13.52
N ASP A 331 6.91 7.36 12.88
CA ASP A 331 6.87 7.49 11.44
C ASP A 331 8.19 7.01 10.85
N LEU A 332 8.10 6.19 9.81
CA LEU A 332 9.25 5.53 9.20
C LEU A 332 9.37 5.96 7.75
N LYS A 333 10.60 6.12 7.27
CA LYS A 333 10.89 6.18 5.83
C LYS A 333 11.21 4.78 5.35
N ILE A 334 10.51 4.32 4.31
CA ILE A 334 10.67 2.97 3.77
C ILE A 334 11.22 3.05 2.35
N TRP A 335 12.19 2.19 2.06
CA TRP A 335 12.59 1.86 0.70
C TRP A 335 12.40 0.38 0.49
N THR A 336 11.68 0.00 -0.56
CA THR A 336 11.55 -1.40 -0.98
C THR A 336 12.07 -1.55 -2.38
N GLY A 337 12.94 -2.51 -2.62
CA GLY A 337 13.51 -2.75 -3.93
C GLY A 337 13.74 -4.21 -4.22
N SER A 338 14.34 -4.45 -5.38
CA SER A 338 14.68 -5.78 -5.86
C SER A 338 16.16 -5.84 -6.25
N TYR A 339 16.76 -7.03 -6.25
CA TYR A 339 18.15 -7.25 -6.69
C TYR A 339 18.32 -8.66 -7.29
N GLY A 340 19.30 -8.81 -8.19
CA GLY A 340 19.63 -10.08 -8.81
C GLY A 340 18.57 -10.57 -9.79
N ILE A 341 18.75 -11.79 -10.31
CA ILE A 341 17.78 -12.47 -11.17
C ILE A 341 17.63 -13.90 -10.68
N ALA A 342 16.42 -14.29 -10.28
CA ALA A 342 16.11 -15.65 -9.87
C ALA A 342 16.38 -16.63 -11.01
N SER A 343 16.76 -17.85 -10.63
CA SER A 343 17.09 -18.91 -11.58
C SER A 343 16.39 -20.21 -11.20
N LEU A 344 16.12 -21.04 -12.22
CA LEU A 344 15.56 -22.38 -12.03
C LEU A 344 16.41 -23.42 -12.76
N PRO A 345 16.45 -24.69 -12.29
CA PRO A 345 17.07 -25.76 -13.03
C PRO A 345 16.34 -26.02 -14.36
N ASN A 346 17.07 -25.88 -15.47
CA ASN A 346 16.54 -26.21 -16.80
C ASN A 346 16.48 -27.73 -17.04
N LYS A 347 16.05 -28.17 -18.23
CA LYS A 347 15.97 -29.61 -18.58
C LYS A 347 17.30 -30.37 -18.43
N LYS A 348 18.44 -29.68 -18.50
CA LYS A 348 19.79 -30.23 -18.31
C LYS A 348 20.29 -30.07 -16.87
N LYS A 349 19.41 -29.68 -15.93
CA LYS A 349 19.71 -29.39 -14.52
C LYS A 349 20.71 -28.25 -14.29
N LEU A 350 20.90 -27.37 -15.28
CA LEU A 350 21.71 -26.16 -15.11
C LEU A 350 20.84 -25.02 -14.60
N SER A 351 21.36 -24.21 -13.68
CA SER A 351 20.70 -22.97 -13.24
C SER A 351 20.54 -22.02 -14.42
N THR A 352 19.33 -21.51 -14.64
CA THR A 352 19.00 -20.63 -15.76
C THR A 352 18.08 -19.50 -15.29
N ASN A 353 18.49 -18.26 -15.53
CA ASN A 353 17.75 -17.05 -15.16
C ASN A 353 16.40 -16.96 -15.88
N ILE A 354 15.37 -16.56 -15.15
CA ILE A 354 13.99 -16.47 -15.65
C ILE A 354 13.52 -15.02 -15.81
N TYR A 355 12.68 -14.81 -16.82
CA TYR A 355 12.18 -13.51 -17.26
C TYR A 355 10.71 -13.67 -17.68
N LEU A 356 9.88 -12.65 -17.44
CA LEU A 356 8.49 -12.69 -17.91
C LEU A 356 8.36 -12.37 -19.40
N TYR A 357 9.43 -11.87 -20.04
CA TYR A 357 9.49 -11.68 -21.47
C TYR A 357 10.87 -12.03 -22.01
N ALA A 358 10.93 -12.96 -22.96
CA ALA A 358 12.19 -13.39 -23.58
C ALA A 358 12.02 -13.72 -25.06
N THR A 359 12.87 -13.12 -25.89
CA THR A 359 13.08 -13.45 -27.30
C THR A 359 14.56 -13.75 -27.54
N LYS A 360 14.95 -14.06 -28.78
CA LYS A 360 16.37 -14.26 -29.13
C LYS A 360 17.24 -13.01 -28.88
N LYS A 361 16.65 -11.80 -28.89
CA LYS A 361 17.39 -10.53 -28.83
C LYS A 361 17.11 -9.71 -27.56
N VAL A 362 15.95 -9.90 -26.96
CA VAL A 362 15.44 -9.03 -25.88
C VAL A 362 14.95 -9.89 -24.72
N LYS A 363 15.36 -9.53 -23.50
CA LYS A 363 14.84 -10.08 -22.25
C LYS A 363 14.41 -8.91 -21.37
N LEU A 364 13.19 -8.94 -20.86
CA LEU A 364 12.61 -7.89 -20.02
C LEU A 364 11.88 -8.51 -18.83
N PHE A 365 11.66 -7.70 -17.79
CA PHE A 365 10.98 -8.11 -16.57
C PHE A 365 11.65 -9.37 -15.96
N PRO A 366 12.96 -9.31 -15.63
CA PRO A 366 13.60 -10.39 -14.91
C PRO A 366 12.81 -10.69 -13.63
N VAL A 367 12.73 -11.95 -13.24
CA VAL A 367 12.21 -12.27 -11.90
C VAL A 367 13.34 -11.99 -10.92
N PRO A 368 13.21 -11.07 -9.94
CA PRO A 368 14.30 -10.76 -9.03
C PRO A 368 14.68 -11.95 -8.16
N GLU A 369 15.95 -12.07 -7.82
CA GLU A 369 16.45 -13.09 -6.89
C GLU A 369 16.00 -12.78 -5.46
N ILE A 370 16.10 -11.51 -5.07
CA ILE A 370 15.64 -11.02 -3.77
C ILE A 370 14.80 -9.77 -3.89
N PHE A 371 13.96 -9.59 -2.87
CA PHE A 371 13.43 -8.30 -2.47
C PHE A 371 14.15 -7.85 -1.20
N TRP A 372 14.33 -6.54 -1.09
CA TRP A 372 14.91 -5.91 0.10
C TRP A 372 14.03 -4.75 0.56
N LYS A 373 13.98 -4.53 1.87
CA LYS A 373 13.24 -3.41 2.48
C LYS A 373 14.09 -2.74 3.55
N LEU A 374 14.50 -1.50 3.31
CA LEU A 374 15.11 -0.64 4.32
C LEU A 374 14.01 0.05 5.11
N VAL A 375 14.05 -0.12 6.43
CA VAL A 375 13.15 0.51 7.40
C VAL A 375 13.97 1.49 8.23
N TYR A 376 13.63 2.78 8.16
CA TYR A 376 14.42 3.85 8.79
C TYR A 376 13.54 4.75 9.67
N ASP A 377 13.94 4.92 10.94
CA ASP A 377 13.42 5.94 11.84
C ASP A 377 14.31 7.19 11.72
N PRO A 378 13.83 8.28 11.05
CA PRO A 378 14.63 9.47 10.86
C PRO A 378 14.84 10.29 12.14
N LYS A 379 13.94 10.19 13.13
CA LYS A 379 14.04 10.95 14.39
C LYS A 379 15.16 10.41 15.27
N LYS A 380 15.30 9.08 15.32
CA LYS A 380 16.34 8.40 16.12
C LYS A 380 17.55 7.95 15.31
N GLN A 381 17.49 8.07 13.98
CA GLN A 381 18.53 7.60 13.06
C GLN A 381 18.79 6.10 13.21
N LYS A 382 17.73 5.31 13.34
CA LYS A 382 17.80 3.85 13.43
C LYS A 382 17.41 3.20 12.14
N ALA A 383 18.10 2.15 11.72
CA ALA A 383 17.75 1.43 10.50
C ALA A 383 17.93 -0.07 10.59
N VAL A 384 17.20 -0.79 9.74
CA VAL A 384 17.44 -2.20 9.42
C VAL A 384 17.11 -2.47 7.96
N VAL A 385 17.81 -3.42 7.34
CA VAL A 385 17.48 -3.90 5.99
C VAL A 385 16.97 -5.33 6.07
N LEU A 386 15.72 -5.54 5.66
CA LEU A 386 15.08 -6.85 5.60
C LEU A 386 15.28 -7.42 4.20
N ILE A 387 15.71 -8.68 4.10
CA ILE A 387 15.94 -9.39 2.84
C ILE A 387 15.02 -10.60 2.76
N GLY A 388 14.39 -10.81 1.61
CA GLY A 388 13.60 -12.00 1.30
C GLY A 388 13.96 -12.58 -0.05
N HIS A 389 14.20 -13.90 -0.09
CA HIS A 389 14.50 -14.64 -1.32
C HIS A 389 13.23 -14.98 -2.08
N ASN A 390 13.17 -14.50 -3.32
CA ASN A 390 12.04 -14.63 -4.23
C ASN A 390 12.20 -15.87 -5.10
N ASN A 391 12.37 -17.03 -4.48
CA ASN A 391 12.44 -18.30 -5.18
C ASN A 391 12.06 -19.48 -4.25
N PRO A 392 10.87 -20.08 -4.41
CA PRO A 392 10.44 -21.17 -3.54
C PRO A 392 11.17 -22.50 -3.80
N TYR A 393 12.00 -22.58 -4.85
CA TYR A 393 12.75 -23.77 -5.24
C TYR A 393 14.21 -23.74 -4.79
N GLU A 394 14.66 -22.64 -4.19
CA GLU A 394 16.02 -22.50 -3.65
C GLU A 394 16.14 -23.19 -2.29
N ASP A 395 17.21 -23.97 -2.09
CA ASP A 395 17.57 -24.53 -0.77
C ASP A 395 18.58 -23.62 -0.07
N ILE A 396 18.12 -22.41 0.29
CA ILE A 396 18.92 -21.43 1.04
C ILE A 396 18.51 -21.47 2.51
N ARG A 397 19.51 -21.58 3.39
CA ARG A 397 19.31 -21.68 4.85
C ARG A 397 20.23 -20.77 5.67
N LYS A 398 20.94 -19.85 5.01
CA LYS A 398 21.83 -18.90 5.66
C LYS A 398 21.85 -17.55 4.92
N PRO A 399 22.13 -16.44 5.61
CA PRO A 399 22.26 -15.13 4.99
C PRO A 399 23.29 -15.12 3.87
N VAL A 400 22.92 -14.51 2.74
CA VAL A 400 23.79 -14.40 1.55
C VAL A 400 24.28 -12.97 1.38
N TYR A 401 23.46 -11.96 1.67
CA TYR A 401 23.75 -10.56 1.33
C TYR A 401 24.26 -9.70 2.48
N CYS A 402 24.38 -10.26 3.68
CA CYS A 402 25.10 -9.64 4.79
C CYS A 402 25.85 -10.70 5.59
N ASN A 403 26.78 -10.28 6.45
CA ASN A 403 27.64 -11.19 7.19
C ASN A 403 26.88 -11.92 8.31
N LYS A 404 25.84 -11.31 8.85
CA LYS A 404 25.07 -11.84 9.98
C LYS A 404 23.60 -11.46 9.88
N ASP A 405 22.74 -12.43 10.16
CA ASP A 405 21.32 -12.20 10.42
C ASP A 405 21.15 -11.56 11.81
N VAL A 406 20.59 -10.36 11.83
CA VAL A 406 20.33 -9.60 13.05
C VAL A 406 18.95 -9.97 13.58
N LYS A 407 18.87 -10.40 14.84
CA LYS A 407 17.60 -10.85 15.43
C LYS A 407 16.80 -9.66 15.95
N LEU A 408 15.63 -9.44 15.35
CA LEU A 408 14.68 -8.40 15.74
C LEU A 408 13.49 -9.04 16.47
N SER A 409 13.20 -8.56 17.68
CA SER A 409 12.13 -9.13 18.51
C SER A 409 10.71 -8.85 17.97
N TRP A 410 10.54 -7.71 17.29
CA TRP A 410 9.28 -7.24 16.70
C TRP A 410 8.96 -7.91 15.36
N LEU A 411 9.95 -8.55 14.74
CA LEU A 411 9.82 -9.12 13.41
C LEU A 411 9.29 -10.56 13.49
N LYS A 412 8.19 -10.84 12.80
CA LYS A 412 7.50 -12.13 12.82
C LYS A 412 7.32 -12.65 11.40
N TRP A 413 7.70 -13.90 11.17
CA TRP A 413 7.48 -14.68 9.94
C TRP A 413 7.74 -16.17 10.21
N ASP A 414 7.40 -17.03 9.26
CA ASP A 414 7.66 -18.48 9.33
C ASP A 414 9.10 -18.82 8.90
N ALA A 415 10.07 -18.58 9.80
CA ALA A 415 11.50 -18.57 9.47
C ALA A 415 12.04 -19.93 8.99
N ASN A 416 11.34 -21.01 9.33
CA ASN A 416 11.72 -22.36 8.96
C ASN A 416 11.14 -22.79 7.60
N ASN A 417 10.22 -22.00 7.04
CA ASN A 417 9.51 -22.33 5.81
C ASN A 417 10.10 -21.59 4.60
N VAL A 418 11.15 -22.17 4.02
CA VAL A 418 11.87 -21.61 2.86
C VAL A 418 10.97 -21.48 1.63
N GLN A 419 9.94 -22.33 1.47
CA GLN A 419 8.99 -22.23 0.35
C GLN A 419 8.12 -20.97 0.41
N LYS A 420 7.91 -20.43 1.62
CA LYS A 420 7.29 -19.11 1.84
C LYS A 420 8.26 -17.94 1.62
N GLY A 421 9.49 -18.23 1.16
CA GLY A 421 10.60 -17.32 0.97
C GLY A 421 11.50 -17.23 2.19
N TYR A 422 12.75 -17.67 2.04
CA TYR A 422 13.77 -17.51 3.08
C TYR A 422 14.06 -16.02 3.29
N SER A 423 13.99 -15.56 4.54
CA SER A 423 14.15 -14.15 4.91
C SER A 423 15.01 -13.96 6.14
N TYR A 424 15.67 -12.81 6.22
CA TYR A 424 16.57 -12.42 7.32
C TYR A 424 16.72 -10.90 7.38
N ALA A 425 17.27 -10.40 8.48
CA ALA A 425 17.55 -8.98 8.66
C ALA A 425 19.05 -8.71 8.68
N CYS A 426 19.45 -7.60 8.08
CA CYS A 426 20.83 -7.15 7.99
C CYS A 426 20.96 -5.79 8.66
N ASP A 427 22.10 -5.57 9.31
CA ASP A 427 22.52 -4.22 9.71
C ASP A 427 22.69 -3.35 8.45
N TYR A 428 22.15 -2.14 8.46
CA TYR A 428 22.31 -1.19 7.36
C TYR A 428 23.79 -0.91 7.04
N ASN A 429 24.65 -0.88 8.07
CA ASN A 429 26.08 -0.63 7.93
C ASN A 429 26.90 -1.87 7.54
N ASP A 430 26.26 -3.02 7.27
CA ASP A 430 26.97 -4.19 6.77
C ASP A 430 27.64 -3.88 5.41
N VAL A 431 28.96 -4.08 5.36
CA VAL A 431 29.78 -3.77 4.19
C VAL A 431 29.39 -4.61 2.97
N LYS A 432 29.07 -5.89 3.16
CA LYS A 432 28.71 -6.81 2.08
C LYS A 432 27.38 -6.40 1.46
N LEU A 433 26.43 -5.98 2.29
CA LEU A 433 25.14 -5.46 1.84
C LEU A 433 25.33 -4.21 0.96
N LYS A 434 26.06 -3.22 1.46
CA LYS A 434 26.31 -1.95 0.75
C LYS A 434 27.09 -2.14 -0.56
N GLN A 435 28.03 -3.09 -0.60
CA GLN A 435 28.76 -3.44 -1.82
C GLN A 435 27.90 -4.17 -2.85
N THR A 436 26.89 -4.94 -2.39
CA THR A 436 26.02 -5.69 -3.29
C THR A 436 24.92 -4.80 -3.86
N ILE A 437 24.16 -4.14 -2.99
CA ILE A 437 23.04 -3.27 -3.37
C ILE A 437 23.54 -1.83 -3.40
N THR A 438 24.31 -1.51 -4.45
CA THR A 438 25.00 -0.21 -4.61
C THR A 438 24.08 1.01 -4.78
N TYR A 439 22.77 0.79 -4.81
CA TYR A 439 21.73 1.82 -4.89
C TYR A 439 20.86 1.90 -3.62
N LEU A 440 21.29 1.28 -2.52
CA LEU A 440 20.76 1.64 -1.20
C LEU A 440 20.95 3.15 -0.96
N PRO A 441 20.00 3.82 -0.30
CA PRO A 441 20.13 5.24 -0.01
C PRO A 441 21.26 5.48 1.02
N ASP A 442 22.00 6.56 0.82
CA ASP A 442 23.01 7.06 1.77
C ASP A 442 22.30 7.92 2.82
N ILE A 443 22.10 7.37 4.02
CA ILE A 443 21.35 7.99 5.11
C ILE A 443 22.15 7.89 6.42
N PRO A 444 21.98 8.86 7.33
CA PRO A 444 22.64 8.80 8.63
C PRO A 444 22.00 7.72 9.51
N VAL A 445 22.77 6.71 9.90
CA VAL A 445 22.31 5.62 10.77
C VAL A 445 23.28 5.46 11.94
N LYS A 446 22.76 5.65 13.15
CA LYS A 446 23.51 5.53 14.41
C LYS A 446 23.43 4.14 15.01
N GLU A 447 22.29 3.48 14.87
CA GLU A 447 22.03 2.19 15.53
C GLU A 447 20.98 1.36 14.77
N LEU A 448 20.84 0.10 15.17
CA LEU A 448 19.85 -0.82 14.65
C LEU A 448 18.43 -0.44 15.11
N LEU A 449 17.44 -0.67 14.23
CA LEU A 449 16.02 -0.41 14.49
C LEU A 449 15.40 -1.30 15.58
#